data_AF-A0A965MRL8-F1
#
_entry.id   AF-A0A965MRL8-F1
#
_cell.length_a   1.000
_cell.length_b   1.000
_cell.length_c   1.000
_cell.angle_alpha   90.00
_cell.angle_beta   90.00
_cell.angle_gamma   90.00
#
_symmetry.space_group_name_H-M   'P 1'
#
loop_
_entity.id
_entity.type
_entity.pdbx_description
1 polymer ?
#
loop_
_entity_poly.entity_id
_entity_poly.type
_entity_poly.pdbx_seq_one_letter_code
_entity_poly.pdbx_strand_id
1 'polypeptide(L)'
;MRRRKNSWGLLPYEREDLHGLSSDSGQYLGWEITKFDIQNLWNYATGRGVVVAVIDTGCDLNHNDLKDNIIEGKNFIELGQDPTDHNGHGTHVSGTIAACNNNKGMVGVAPETKIMPLKALNDEGQGDPEAIAKAVIYAADRRADFITMSLGSPSPFIGIEKAIKYAASKGIVTFCAAGNAGERSPIMYPAKYSEVICIGAIDKNFNRTSFSCSGEELDFLAPGHEIVSTVPNNGYAIMSGTSMSNPFAVGCASLLLSHNINNKTKLATSDDYIDIFKKLSKHLSDPKYAGKKEYEGYGILYPVI
;
A
#
# COMPACT_ATOMS: atom_id res chain seq x y z
N MET A 1 36.79 -4.34 -1.64
CA MET A 1 35.68 -3.49 -2.12
C MET A 1 34.43 -4.37 -2.24
N ARG A 2 33.60 -4.44 -1.18
CA ARG A 2 32.36 -5.24 -1.20
C ARG A 2 31.42 -4.60 -2.22
N ARG A 3 31.07 -5.30 -3.31
CA ARG A 3 29.95 -4.92 -4.19
C ARG A 3 28.75 -4.63 -3.28
N ARG A 4 28.22 -3.40 -3.30
CA ARG A 4 26.90 -3.11 -2.72
C ARG A 4 25.95 -4.07 -3.42
N LYS A 5 25.49 -5.10 -2.72
CA LYS A 5 24.42 -5.98 -3.23
C LYS A 5 23.27 -5.05 -3.62
N ASN A 6 22.68 -5.26 -4.79
CA ASN A 6 21.42 -4.65 -5.18
C ASN A 6 20.37 -5.09 -4.16
N SER A 7 20.25 -4.36 -3.05
CA SER A 7 19.36 -4.74 -1.95
C SER A 7 17.95 -4.32 -2.33
N TRP A 8 17.06 -5.30 -2.39
CA TRP A 8 15.63 -5.10 -2.35
C TRP A 8 15.22 -5.12 -0.88
N GLY A 9 14.30 -4.24 -0.49
CA GLY A 9 13.86 -4.16 0.89
C GLY A 9 12.92 -3.01 1.14
N LEU A 10 12.58 -2.80 2.41
CA LEU A 10 11.79 -1.67 2.85
C LEU A 10 12.45 -0.35 2.45
N LEU A 11 11.59 0.60 2.05
CA LEU A 11 11.98 1.98 1.86
C LEU A 11 12.22 2.62 3.23
N PRO A 12 13.17 3.56 3.41
CA PRO A 12 13.36 4.22 4.71
C PRO A 12 12.07 4.85 5.24
N TYR A 13 11.71 4.60 6.50
CA TYR A 13 10.51 5.16 7.14
C TYR A 13 10.80 5.54 8.59
N GLU A 14 9.98 6.44 9.12
CA GLU A 14 9.98 6.79 10.55
C GLU A 14 8.88 6.00 11.26
N ARG A 15 9.11 5.65 12.52
CA ARG A 15 8.15 4.91 13.36
C ARG A 15 8.15 5.46 14.78
N GLU A 16 6.96 5.66 15.33
CA GLU A 16 6.70 5.94 16.74
C GLU A 16 5.59 5.00 17.23
N ASP A 17 5.89 4.17 18.24
CA ASP A 17 4.88 3.25 18.80
C ASP A 17 3.89 4.00 19.69
N LEU A 18 2.60 3.68 19.53
CA LEU A 18 1.51 4.27 20.29
C LEU A 18 1.11 3.38 21.45
N HIS A 19 1.42 3.81 22.67
CA HIS A 19 1.08 3.06 23.89
C HIS A 19 -0.32 3.38 24.44
N GLY A 20 -0.99 4.42 23.93
CA GLY A 20 -2.30 4.89 24.41
C GLY A 20 -3.50 4.45 23.58
N LEU A 21 -3.27 3.89 22.39
CA LEU A 21 -4.32 3.32 21.56
C LEU A 21 -4.40 1.83 21.85
N SER A 22 -5.57 1.33 22.23
CA SER A 22 -5.78 -0.08 22.51
C SER A 22 -7.09 -0.57 21.91
N SER A 23 -7.27 -1.89 21.91
CA SER A 23 -8.56 -2.49 21.56
C SER A 23 -9.70 -2.14 22.53
N ASP A 24 -9.39 -1.45 23.64
CA ASP A 24 -10.36 -1.07 24.67
C ASP A 24 -10.72 0.42 24.62
N SER A 25 -9.97 1.23 23.86
CA SER A 25 -10.34 2.61 23.51
C SER A 25 -11.31 2.62 22.32
N GLY A 26 -12.22 3.60 22.27
CA GLY A 26 -13.08 3.81 21.10
C GLY A 26 -12.26 3.96 19.81
N GLN A 27 -12.85 3.55 18.69
CA GLN A 27 -12.12 3.45 17.42
C GLN A 27 -11.55 4.81 16.96
N TYR A 28 -10.24 4.82 16.70
CA TYR A 28 -9.51 5.97 16.18
C TYR A 28 -9.67 6.09 14.67
N LEU A 29 -9.93 7.32 14.22
CA LEU A 29 -10.06 7.69 12.83
C LEU A 29 -8.85 8.56 12.46
N GLY A 30 -8.00 8.04 11.57
CA GLY A 30 -6.85 8.78 11.08
C GLY A 30 -7.24 10.06 10.35
N TRP A 31 -6.27 10.97 10.21
CA TRP A 31 -6.52 12.23 9.51
C TRP A 31 -6.85 11.96 8.03
N GLU A 32 -6.26 10.92 7.46
CA GLU A 32 -6.50 10.45 6.11
C GLU A 32 -7.91 9.91 5.92
N ILE A 33 -8.47 9.26 6.94
CA ILE A 33 -9.87 8.78 6.94
C ILE A 33 -10.84 9.96 6.99
N THR A 34 -10.56 10.96 7.85
CA THR A 34 -11.45 12.11 8.05
C THR A 34 -11.35 13.15 6.92
N LYS A 35 -10.14 13.53 6.49
CA LYS A 35 -9.96 14.58 5.47
C LYS A 35 -10.31 14.15 4.05
N PHE A 36 -10.29 12.84 3.77
CA PHE A 36 -10.75 12.28 2.49
C PHE A 36 -12.19 11.76 2.56
N ASP A 37 -12.89 12.02 3.67
CA ASP A 37 -14.29 11.65 3.87
C ASP A 37 -14.59 10.15 3.70
N ILE A 38 -13.62 9.29 4.01
CA ILE A 38 -13.69 7.83 3.81
C ILE A 38 -14.85 7.22 4.61
N GLN A 39 -15.19 7.78 5.77
CA GLN A 39 -16.30 7.28 6.60
C GLN A 39 -17.63 7.32 5.87
N ASN A 40 -17.90 8.40 5.13
CA ASN A 40 -19.15 8.54 4.37
C ASN A 40 -19.20 7.54 3.20
N LEU A 41 -18.04 7.14 2.69
CA LEU A 41 -17.91 6.18 1.59
C LEU A 41 -18.33 4.77 1.99
N TRP A 42 -18.19 4.40 3.26
CA TRP A 42 -18.61 3.09 3.77
C TRP A 42 -20.10 2.80 3.64
N ASN A 43 -20.93 3.83 3.47
CA ASN A 43 -22.36 3.66 3.17
C ASN A 43 -22.60 3.05 1.78
N TYR A 44 -21.61 3.13 0.88
CA TYR A 44 -21.72 2.66 -0.51
C TYR A 44 -20.82 1.46 -0.79
N ALA A 45 -19.67 1.38 -0.13
CA ALA A 45 -18.68 0.34 -0.33
C ALA A 45 -17.74 0.23 0.87
N THR A 46 -17.40 -0.99 1.27
CA THR A 46 -16.52 -1.28 2.42
C THR A 46 -15.25 -2.04 2.01
N GLY A 47 -15.09 -2.36 0.73
CA GLY A 47 -14.04 -3.27 0.25
C GLY A 47 -14.43 -4.75 0.26
N ARG A 48 -15.69 -5.07 0.63
CA ARG A 48 -16.20 -6.44 0.64
C ARG A 48 -16.05 -7.12 -0.71
N GLY A 49 -15.54 -8.35 -0.69
CA GLY A 49 -15.35 -9.16 -1.89
C GLY A 49 -14.05 -8.88 -2.65
N VAL A 50 -13.24 -7.93 -2.18
CA VAL A 50 -11.91 -7.61 -2.73
C VAL A 50 -10.83 -8.31 -1.94
N VAL A 51 -9.82 -8.83 -2.64
CA VAL A 51 -8.62 -9.45 -2.07
C VAL A 51 -7.37 -8.65 -2.47
N VAL A 52 -6.60 -8.23 -1.47
CA VAL A 52 -5.30 -7.56 -1.66
C VAL A 52 -4.18 -8.47 -1.19
N ALA A 53 -3.23 -8.77 -2.08
CA ALA A 53 -1.97 -9.40 -1.71
C ALA A 53 -0.96 -8.35 -1.24
N VAL A 54 -0.58 -8.44 0.04
CA VAL A 54 0.40 -7.54 0.67
C VAL A 54 1.76 -8.23 0.67
N ILE A 55 2.64 -7.82 -0.25
CA ILE A 55 4.00 -8.36 -0.38
C ILE A 55 4.95 -7.51 0.46
N ASP A 56 5.23 -7.97 1.69
CA ASP A 56 5.92 -7.17 2.72
C ASP A 56 6.65 -8.07 3.74
N THR A 57 6.82 -7.63 4.99
CA THR A 57 7.45 -8.37 6.10
C THR A 57 6.56 -9.41 6.77
N GLY A 58 5.33 -9.59 6.28
CA GLY A 58 4.32 -10.48 6.86
C GLY A 58 3.11 -9.71 7.41
N CYS A 59 2.31 -10.35 8.25
CA CYS A 59 1.29 -9.68 9.05
C CYS A 59 1.15 -10.35 10.43
N ASP A 60 0.77 -9.60 11.48
CA ASP A 60 0.21 -10.18 12.69
C ASP A 60 -1.19 -10.76 12.39
N LEU A 61 -1.24 -12.07 12.22
CA LEU A 61 -2.43 -12.81 11.79
C LEU A 61 -3.53 -12.83 12.87
N ASN A 62 -3.18 -12.51 14.12
CA ASN A 62 -4.09 -12.54 15.26
C ASN A 62 -4.44 -11.15 15.79
N HIS A 63 -3.97 -10.08 15.11
CA HIS A 63 -4.26 -8.72 15.51
C HIS A 63 -5.78 -8.48 15.56
N ASN A 64 -6.26 -7.88 16.65
CA ASN A 64 -7.69 -7.74 16.97
C ASN A 64 -8.48 -6.91 15.96
N ASP A 65 -7.79 -6.03 15.23
CA ASP A 65 -8.34 -5.23 14.12
C ASP A 65 -8.10 -5.83 12.74
N LEU A 66 -7.35 -6.92 12.59
CA LEU A 66 -7.06 -7.50 11.27
C LEU A 66 -7.58 -8.91 11.08
N LYS A 67 -7.60 -9.74 12.13
CA LYS A 67 -7.79 -11.19 12.04
C LYS A 67 -9.02 -11.61 11.22
N ASP A 68 -10.10 -10.84 11.27
CA ASP A 68 -11.34 -11.15 10.53
C ASP A 68 -11.22 -10.86 9.02
N ASN A 69 -10.22 -10.08 8.61
CA ASN A 69 -9.89 -9.73 7.23
C ASN A 69 -8.65 -10.46 6.69
N ILE A 70 -7.92 -11.21 7.51
CA ILE A 70 -6.79 -12.01 7.06
C ILE A 70 -7.29 -13.31 6.43
N ILE A 71 -6.79 -13.62 5.23
CA ILE A 71 -6.95 -14.93 4.58
C ILE A 71 -5.60 -15.66 4.48
N GLU A 72 -5.62 -16.90 3.97
CA GLU A 72 -4.42 -17.73 3.82
C GLU A 72 -3.32 -16.97 3.04
N GLY A 73 -2.22 -16.68 3.73
CA GLY A 73 -1.02 -16.06 3.17
C GLY A 73 0.10 -17.06 2.90
N LYS A 74 1.31 -16.57 2.63
CA LYS A 74 2.49 -17.44 2.43
C LYS A 74 3.80 -16.77 2.80
N ASN A 75 4.68 -17.52 3.45
CA ASN A 75 6.05 -17.11 3.74
C ASN A 75 7.00 -17.57 2.61
N PHE A 76 7.70 -16.62 2.00
CA PHE A 76 8.70 -16.86 0.95
C PHE A 76 10.15 -16.76 1.45
N ILE A 77 10.35 -16.38 2.72
CA ILE A 77 11.64 -16.35 3.39
C ILE A 77 11.92 -17.70 4.06
N GLU A 78 10.97 -18.15 4.88
CA GLU A 78 11.02 -19.41 5.63
C GLU A 78 9.88 -20.31 5.16
N LEU A 79 10.14 -21.12 4.13
CA LEU A 79 9.13 -21.98 3.52
C LEU A 79 8.55 -22.97 4.54
N GLY A 80 7.22 -23.03 4.61
CA GLY A 80 6.49 -23.92 5.53
C GLY A 80 6.14 -23.29 6.88
N GLN A 81 6.60 -22.06 7.14
CA GLN A 81 6.15 -21.24 8.27
C GLN A 81 5.01 -20.30 7.84
N ASP A 82 4.25 -19.83 8.82
CA ASP A 82 3.27 -18.78 8.62
C ASP A 82 3.95 -17.46 8.21
N PRO A 83 3.27 -16.57 7.46
CA PRO A 83 3.78 -15.26 7.09
C PRO A 83 3.68 -14.25 8.24
N THR A 84 4.07 -14.65 9.44
CA THR A 84 4.03 -13.82 10.65
C THR A 84 5.02 -12.67 10.53
N ASP A 85 4.58 -11.48 10.92
CA ASP A 85 5.38 -10.26 10.93
C ASP A 85 6.14 -10.09 12.25
N HIS A 86 7.47 -10.10 12.19
CA HIS A 86 8.33 -9.74 13.33
C HIS A 86 9.01 -8.38 13.15
N ASN A 87 8.71 -7.66 12.06
CA ASN A 87 9.23 -6.31 11.82
C ASN A 87 8.18 -5.25 12.22
N GLY A 88 6.96 -5.42 11.73
CA GLY A 88 5.80 -4.59 12.00
C GLY A 88 5.33 -3.74 10.81
N HIS A 89 6.17 -3.57 9.80
CA HIS A 89 5.81 -2.78 8.61
C HIS A 89 4.65 -3.41 7.83
N GLY A 90 4.69 -4.71 7.54
CA GLY A 90 3.63 -5.39 6.80
C GLY A 90 2.28 -5.40 7.53
N THR A 91 2.30 -5.49 8.86
CA THR A 91 1.10 -5.32 9.70
C THR A 91 0.54 -3.90 9.58
N HIS A 92 1.41 -2.86 9.56
CA HIS A 92 1.02 -1.46 9.42
C HIS A 92 0.40 -1.16 8.05
N VAL A 93 1.02 -1.68 6.99
CA VAL A 93 0.48 -1.64 5.63
C VAL A 93 -0.89 -2.32 5.55
N SER A 94 -1.03 -3.51 6.15
CA SER A 94 -2.29 -4.26 6.17
C SER A 94 -3.41 -3.52 6.91
N GLY A 95 -3.11 -2.93 8.07
CA GLY A 95 -4.07 -2.15 8.86
C GLY A 95 -4.56 -0.89 8.14
N THR A 96 -3.65 -0.20 7.44
CA THR A 96 -4.00 1.01 6.67
C THR A 96 -5.04 0.67 5.60
N ILE A 97 -4.93 -0.51 4.99
CA ILE A 97 -5.90 -0.98 3.98
C ILE A 97 -7.19 -1.44 4.65
N ALA A 98 -7.11 -2.37 5.61
CA ALA A 98 -8.25 -3.21 5.99
C ALA A 98 -8.39 -3.49 7.49
N ALA A 99 -7.88 -2.63 8.38
CA ALA A 99 -8.27 -2.70 9.78
C ALA A 99 -9.80 -2.57 9.91
N CYS A 100 -10.41 -3.49 10.64
CA CYS A 100 -11.86 -3.65 10.75
C CYS A 100 -12.53 -2.41 11.36
N ASN A 101 -13.70 -2.04 10.84
CA ASN A 101 -14.59 -1.10 11.53
C ASN A 101 -15.37 -1.86 12.61
N ASN A 102 -14.89 -1.81 13.86
CA ASN A 102 -15.30 -2.72 14.93
C ASN A 102 -15.41 -2.03 16.31
N ASN A 103 -15.45 -0.69 16.33
CA ASN A 103 -15.53 0.17 17.53
C ASN A 103 -14.31 0.12 18.47
N LYS A 104 -13.19 -0.47 18.06
CA LYS A 104 -11.95 -0.52 18.83
C LYS A 104 -10.75 -0.14 17.96
N GLY A 105 -9.61 0.12 18.59
CA GLY A 105 -8.33 0.31 17.91
C GLY A 105 -8.40 1.39 16.82
N MET A 106 -8.12 1.03 15.58
CA MET A 106 -8.20 1.91 14.40
C MET A 106 -9.01 1.27 13.27
N VAL A 107 -9.40 2.04 12.26
CA VAL A 107 -10.10 1.53 11.05
C VAL A 107 -9.40 1.89 9.75
N GLY A 108 -9.21 0.90 8.89
CA GLY A 108 -8.54 1.04 7.61
C GLY A 108 -9.44 1.71 6.57
N VAL A 109 -8.88 2.02 5.41
CA VAL A 109 -9.63 2.67 4.33
C VAL A 109 -10.79 1.81 3.82
N ALA A 110 -10.57 0.50 3.67
CA ALA A 110 -11.52 -0.48 3.15
C ALA A 110 -11.72 -1.63 4.17
N PRO A 111 -12.53 -1.42 5.22
CA PRO A 111 -12.57 -2.25 6.43
C PRO A 111 -13.12 -3.67 6.26
N GLU A 112 -13.56 -4.07 5.05
CA GLU A 112 -14.00 -5.44 4.74
C GLU A 112 -13.22 -6.09 3.58
N THR A 113 -12.14 -5.44 3.12
CA THR A 113 -11.19 -6.04 2.18
C THR A 113 -10.43 -7.18 2.82
N LYS A 114 -10.21 -8.27 2.07
CA LYS A 114 -9.40 -9.40 2.53
C LYS A 114 -7.94 -9.18 2.21
N ILE A 115 -7.09 -9.43 3.20
CA ILE A 115 -5.64 -9.31 3.11
C ILE A 115 -5.03 -10.70 2.99
N MET A 116 -4.26 -10.92 1.93
CA MET A 116 -3.41 -12.08 1.73
C MET A 116 -1.96 -11.69 2.05
N PRO A 117 -1.46 -11.97 3.27
CA PRO A 117 -0.11 -11.58 3.65
C PRO A 117 0.93 -12.48 2.98
N LEU A 118 1.79 -11.88 2.16
CA LEU A 118 2.88 -12.58 1.47
C LEU A 118 4.22 -12.07 2.00
N LYS A 119 4.80 -12.79 2.97
CA LYS A 119 6.08 -12.42 3.57
C LYS A 119 7.21 -12.68 2.57
N ALA A 120 7.70 -11.63 1.94
CA ALA A 120 8.80 -11.65 0.98
C ALA A 120 9.99 -10.78 1.42
N LEU A 121 9.87 -10.12 2.56
CA LEU A 121 10.94 -9.45 3.28
C LEU A 121 11.15 -10.15 4.63
N ASN A 122 12.41 -10.26 5.04
CA ASN A 122 12.76 -10.83 6.33
C ASN A 122 12.52 -9.83 7.48
N ASP A 123 12.88 -10.22 8.69
CA ASP A 123 12.59 -9.43 9.90
C ASP A 123 13.39 -8.11 9.97
N GLU A 124 14.51 -8.01 9.24
CA GLU A 124 15.25 -6.76 9.02
C GLU A 124 14.75 -5.94 7.82
N GLY A 125 13.65 -6.35 7.18
CA GLY A 125 13.08 -5.65 6.03
C GLY A 125 13.84 -5.85 4.72
N GLN A 126 14.69 -6.87 4.62
CA GLN A 126 15.49 -7.19 3.43
C GLN A 126 14.84 -8.31 2.62
N GLY A 127 14.90 -8.21 1.29
CA GLY A 127 14.27 -9.15 0.37
C GLY A 127 15.23 -9.73 -0.66
N ASP A 128 15.05 -11.02 -0.96
CA ASP A 128 15.57 -11.62 -2.20
C ASP A 128 14.62 -11.25 -3.35
N PRO A 129 15.09 -10.59 -4.42
CA PRO A 129 14.24 -10.26 -5.57
C PRO A 129 13.57 -11.48 -6.21
N GLU A 130 14.16 -12.68 -6.13
CA GLU A 130 13.50 -13.90 -6.61
C GLU A 130 12.31 -14.30 -5.73
N ALA A 131 12.41 -14.13 -4.41
CA ALA A 131 11.32 -14.37 -3.48
C ALA A 131 10.16 -13.38 -3.72
N ILE A 132 10.49 -12.11 -3.94
CA ILE A 132 9.50 -11.06 -4.30
C ILE A 132 8.80 -11.43 -5.62
N ALA A 133 9.54 -11.82 -6.66
CA ALA A 133 8.95 -12.24 -7.93
C ALA A 133 8.01 -13.46 -7.77
N LYS A 134 8.40 -14.45 -6.95
CA LYS A 134 7.56 -15.61 -6.63
C LYS A 134 6.30 -15.22 -5.86
N ALA A 135 6.37 -14.23 -4.97
CA ALA A 135 5.21 -13.71 -4.25
C ALA A 135 4.22 -13.03 -5.20
N VAL A 136 4.70 -12.23 -6.17
CA VAL A 136 3.86 -11.61 -7.21
C VAL A 136 3.15 -12.68 -8.05
N ILE A 137 3.87 -13.71 -8.49
CA ILE A 137 3.28 -14.84 -9.26
C ILE A 137 2.23 -15.56 -8.41
N TYR A 138 2.52 -15.83 -7.14
CA TYR A 138 1.59 -16.51 -6.23
C TYR A 138 0.30 -15.71 -6.00
N ALA A 139 0.41 -14.40 -5.77
CA ALA A 139 -0.76 -13.51 -5.70
C ALA A 139 -1.61 -13.63 -6.97
N ALA A 140 -0.94 -13.71 -8.13
CA ALA A 140 -1.63 -13.85 -9.39
C ALA A 140 -2.36 -15.18 -9.58
N ASP A 141 -1.71 -16.28 -9.22
CA ASP A 141 -2.29 -17.61 -9.28
C ASP A 141 -3.43 -17.80 -8.27
N ARG A 142 -3.36 -17.11 -7.13
CA ARG A 142 -4.42 -17.07 -6.11
C ARG A 142 -5.52 -16.05 -6.41
N ARG A 143 -5.46 -15.35 -7.54
CA ARG A 143 -6.48 -14.39 -8.02
C ARG A 143 -6.76 -13.27 -7.02
N ALA A 144 -5.72 -12.69 -6.42
CA ALA A 144 -5.88 -11.39 -5.77
C ALA A 144 -6.37 -10.36 -6.79
N ASP A 145 -7.13 -9.36 -6.35
CA ASP A 145 -7.53 -8.23 -7.22
C ASP A 145 -6.40 -7.21 -7.33
N PHE A 146 -5.71 -6.99 -6.21
CA PHE A 146 -4.61 -6.05 -6.10
C PHE A 146 -3.36 -6.69 -5.50
N ILE A 147 -2.21 -6.19 -5.94
CA ILE A 147 -0.92 -6.42 -5.30
C ILE A 147 -0.40 -5.08 -4.80
N THR A 148 0.08 -5.04 -3.56
CA THR A 148 0.74 -3.87 -3.00
C THR A 148 2.15 -4.20 -2.55
N MET A 149 3.10 -3.34 -2.92
CA MET A 149 4.52 -3.46 -2.57
C MET A 149 5.05 -2.12 -2.04
N SER A 150 5.25 -2.06 -0.72
CA SER A 150 5.84 -0.91 -0.03
C SER A 150 7.35 -1.13 0.22
N LEU A 151 8.04 -1.48 -0.86
CA LEU A 151 9.46 -1.89 -0.91
C LEU A 151 10.11 -1.39 -2.20
N GLY A 152 11.44 -1.42 -2.27
CA GLY A 152 12.09 -1.15 -3.54
C GLY A 152 13.60 -1.35 -3.63
N SER A 153 14.13 -1.05 -4.81
CA SER A 153 15.56 -1.07 -5.14
C SER A 153 15.89 0.03 -6.17
N PRO A 154 17.10 0.63 -6.13
CA PRO A 154 17.51 1.57 -7.18
C PRO A 154 17.77 0.88 -8.53
N SER A 155 17.96 -0.44 -8.54
CA SER A 155 18.28 -1.23 -9.74
C SER A 155 17.09 -2.12 -10.15
N PRO A 156 16.79 -2.25 -11.45
CA PRO A 156 15.73 -3.14 -11.90
C PRO A 156 16.08 -4.61 -11.68
N PHE A 157 15.05 -5.45 -11.67
CA PHE A 157 15.21 -6.90 -11.69
C PHE A 157 14.17 -7.52 -12.62
N ILE A 158 14.66 -8.15 -13.69
CA ILE A 158 13.84 -8.68 -14.78
C ILE A 158 12.81 -9.73 -14.32
N GLY A 159 13.12 -10.48 -13.25
CA GLY A 159 12.19 -11.47 -12.70
C GLY A 159 10.94 -10.83 -12.11
N ILE A 160 11.08 -9.69 -11.42
CA ILE A 160 9.96 -8.95 -10.84
C ILE A 160 9.16 -8.27 -11.95
N GLU A 161 9.82 -7.67 -12.95
CA GLU A 161 9.14 -7.08 -14.11
C GLU A 161 8.25 -8.11 -14.85
N LYS A 162 8.80 -9.30 -15.12
CA LYS A 162 8.04 -10.39 -15.75
C LYS A 162 6.90 -10.88 -14.88
N ALA A 163 7.10 -10.96 -13.56
CA ALA A 163 6.05 -11.36 -12.63
C ALA A 163 4.90 -10.35 -12.58
N ILE A 164 5.21 -9.04 -12.58
CA ILE A 164 4.20 -7.97 -12.62
C ILE A 164 3.43 -8.01 -13.94
N LYS A 165 4.12 -8.18 -15.08
CA LYS A 165 3.48 -8.38 -16.38
C LYS A 165 2.56 -9.60 -16.41
N TYR A 166 2.97 -10.69 -15.74
CA TYR A 166 2.12 -11.87 -15.57
C TYR A 166 0.87 -11.56 -14.74
N ALA A 167 1.00 -10.88 -13.59
CA ALA A 167 -0.13 -10.45 -12.78
C ALA A 167 -1.10 -9.55 -13.58
N ALA A 168 -0.57 -8.56 -14.30
CA ALA A 168 -1.36 -7.69 -15.17
C ALA A 168 -2.11 -8.49 -16.26
N SER A 169 -1.47 -9.50 -16.86
CA SER A 169 -2.13 -10.39 -17.85
C SER A 169 -3.30 -11.22 -17.26
N LYS A 170 -3.36 -11.35 -15.93
CA LYS A 170 -4.46 -11.99 -15.19
C LYS A 170 -5.51 -11.00 -14.70
N GLY A 171 -5.35 -9.71 -15.00
CA GLY A 171 -6.25 -8.64 -14.58
C GLY A 171 -6.01 -8.15 -13.16
N ILE A 172 -4.78 -8.29 -12.66
CA ILE A 172 -4.41 -7.99 -11.28
C ILE A 172 -3.58 -6.72 -11.28
N VAL A 173 -4.05 -5.70 -10.55
CA VAL A 173 -3.45 -4.37 -10.58
C VAL A 173 -2.43 -4.24 -9.47
N THR A 174 -1.23 -3.75 -9.82
CA THR A 174 -0.11 -3.63 -8.88
C THR A 174 0.11 -2.16 -8.51
N PHE A 175 0.20 -1.88 -7.21
CA PHE A 175 0.54 -0.58 -6.65
C PHE A 175 1.88 -0.65 -5.93
N CYS A 176 2.72 0.37 -6.10
CA CYS A 176 4.01 0.44 -5.41
C CYS A 176 4.32 1.84 -4.89
N ALA A 177 4.97 1.87 -3.73
CA ALA A 177 5.51 3.09 -3.14
C ALA A 177 6.66 3.66 -3.99
N ALA A 178 6.66 4.98 -4.20
CA ALA A 178 7.60 5.66 -5.08
C ALA A 178 9.06 5.63 -4.59
N GLY A 179 9.28 5.53 -3.27
CA GLY A 179 10.61 5.66 -2.66
C GLY A 179 10.71 6.86 -1.71
N ASN A 180 11.64 6.76 -0.75
CA ASN A 180 11.81 7.74 0.34
C ASN A 180 13.22 8.40 0.36
N ALA A 181 13.87 8.52 -0.80
CA ALA A 181 15.22 9.07 -0.92
C ALA A 181 15.25 10.59 -1.19
N GLY A 182 14.11 11.26 -1.11
CA GLY A 182 13.95 12.70 -1.27
C GLY A 182 13.48 13.15 -2.66
N GLU A 183 12.97 14.37 -2.73
CA GLU A 183 12.37 14.99 -3.95
C GLU A 183 13.30 15.13 -5.17
N ARG A 184 14.60 14.90 -5.01
CA ARG A 184 15.59 14.93 -6.11
C ARG A 184 16.09 13.55 -6.48
N SER A 185 15.60 12.53 -5.80
CA SER A 185 15.97 11.14 -6.03
C SER A 185 14.95 10.49 -6.96
N PRO A 186 15.41 9.63 -7.89
CA PRO A 186 14.51 8.96 -8.81
C PRO A 186 13.60 7.99 -8.06
N ILE A 187 12.41 7.75 -8.64
CA ILE A 187 11.52 6.67 -8.21
C ILE A 187 12.28 5.33 -8.15
N MET A 188 11.92 4.45 -7.22
CA MET A 188 12.57 3.15 -7.06
C MET A 188 11.83 2.06 -7.86
N TYR A 189 12.53 1.01 -8.25
CA TYR A 189 11.87 -0.22 -8.75
C TYR A 189 11.22 -0.94 -7.56
N PRO A 190 10.04 -1.56 -7.73
CA PRO A 190 9.33 -1.80 -8.99
C PRO A 190 8.39 -0.68 -9.44
N ALA A 191 8.26 0.42 -8.67
CA ALA A 191 7.35 1.52 -8.97
C ALA A 191 7.64 2.25 -10.31
N LYS A 192 8.82 2.05 -10.90
CA LYS A 192 9.15 2.51 -12.26
C LYS A 192 8.57 1.69 -13.42
N TYR A 193 8.03 0.49 -13.17
CA TYR A 193 7.50 -0.33 -14.25
C TYR A 193 6.14 0.19 -14.72
N SER A 194 5.91 0.19 -16.04
CA SER A 194 4.71 0.77 -16.68
C SER A 194 3.38 0.16 -16.24
N GLU A 195 3.40 -1.11 -15.81
CA GLU A 195 2.22 -1.84 -15.35
C GLU A 195 1.86 -1.53 -13.89
N VAL A 196 2.67 -0.72 -13.20
CA VAL A 196 2.53 -0.40 -11.78
C VAL A 196 1.95 0.99 -11.62
N ILE A 197 0.98 1.13 -10.72
CA ILE A 197 0.51 2.44 -10.26
C ILE A 197 1.48 2.94 -9.19
N CYS A 198 2.24 3.99 -9.50
CA CYS A 198 3.27 4.56 -8.62
C CYS A 198 2.67 5.60 -7.67
N ILE A 199 2.85 5.38 -6.36
CA ILE A 199 2.26 6.23 -5.31
C ILE A 199 3.33 6.98 -4.52
N GLY A 200 3.31 8.31 -4.59
CA GLY A 200 4.06 9.22 -3.74
C GLY A 200 3.26 9.67 -2.51
N ALA A 201 3.88 10.48 -1.65
CA ALA A 201 3.32 10.82 -0.34
C ALA A 201 3.00 12.32 -0.17
N ILE A 202 1.92 12.58 0.56
CA ILE A 202 1.55 13.89 1.11
C ILE A 202 1.37 13.84 2.62
N ASP A 203 1.43 15.02 3.25
CA ASP A 203 1.11 15.23 4.65
C ASP A 203 -0.37 15.64 4.86
N LYS A 204 -0.75 15.80 6.13
CA LYS A 204 -2.09 16.25 6.54
C LYS A 204 -2.48 17.63 6.02
N ASN A 205 -1.54 18.43 5.54
CA ASN A 205 -1.80 19.75 4.96
C ASN A 205 -1.90 19.68 3.43
N PHE A 206 -1.96 18.47 2.85
CA PHE A 206 -1.97 18.22 1.40
C PHE A 206 -0.69 18.72 0.70
N ASN A 207 0.41 18.86 1.44
CA ASN A 207 1.71 19.16 0.87
C ASN A 207 2.43 17.86 0.53
N ARG A 208 3.15 17.86 -0.59
CA ARG A 208 4.10 16.79 -0.91
C ARG A 208 5.15 16.65 0.19
N THR A 209 5.44 15.43 0.61
CA THR A 209 6.49 15.19 1.62
C THR A 209 7.89 15.30 1.02
N SER A 210 8.83 15.84 1.79
CA SER A 210 10.21 16.05 1.34
C SER A 210 10.97 14.76 1.04
N PHE A 211 10.57 13.64 1.68
CA PHE A 211 11.20 12.34 1.48
C PHE A 211 10.75 11.63 0.20
N SER A 212 9.60 11.98 -0.38
CA SER A 212 9.07 11.23 -1.52
C SER A 212 9.97 11.40 -2.75
N CYS A 213 10.33 10.30 -3.40
CA CYS A 213 11.03 10.32 -4.69
C CYS A 213 10.14 10.89 -5.81
N SER A 214 10.76 11.44 -6.85
CA SER A 214 10.11 12.09 -8.00
C SER A 214 10.50 11.44 -9.33
N GLY A 215 9.66 11.59 -10.35
CA GLY A 215 9.90 11.08 -11.69
C GLY A 215 8.63 11.05 -12.52
N GLU A 216 8.77 11.00 -13.84
CA GLU A 216 7.64 10.95 -14.79
C GLU A 216 6.78 9.69 -14.61
N GLU A 217 7.32 8.66 -13.96
CA GLU A 217 6.60 7.44 -13.61
C GLU A 217 5.61 7.61 -12.45
N LEU A 218 5.64 8.73 -11.71
CA LEU A 218 4.74 8.98 -10.59
C LEU A 218 3.29 9.11 -11.06
N ASP A 219 2.36 8.30 -10.54
CA ASP A 219 0.94 8.39 -10.92
C ASP A 219 0.14 9.28 -10.00
N PHE A 220 0.23 9.07 -8.69
CA PHE A 220 -0.55 9.84 -7.73
C PHE A 220 0.19 10.10 -6.43
N LEU A 221 -0.30 11.08 -5.68
CA LEU A 221 0.07 11.30 -4.29
C LEU A 221 -1.04 10.82 -3.36
N ALA A 222 -0.68 10.26 -2.21
CA ALA A 222 -1.64 9.83 -1.18
C ALA A 222 -1.08 10.07 0.24
N PRO A 223 -1.92 10.07 1.29
CA PRO A 223 -1.52 10.23 2.69
C PRO A 223 -0.39 9.30 3.13
N GLY A 224 0.79 9.84 3.45
CA GLY A 224 1.97 9.03 3.79
C GLY A 224 2.84 9.57 4.93
N HIS A 225 2.40 10.61 5.63
CA HIS A 225 3.11 11.19 6.78
C HIS A 225 2.21 11.18 8.01
N GLU A 226 2.75 10.74 9.14
CA GLU A 226 2.04 10.57 10.41
C GLU A 226 0.80 9.68 10.27
N ILE A 227 0.94 8.50 9.66
CA ILE A 227 -0.18 7.55 9.48
C ILE A 227 -0.21 6.56 10.65
N VAL A 228 -1.32 6.55 11.38
CA VAL A 228 -1.56 5.59 12.46
C VAL A 228 -2.03 4.28 11.87
N SER A 229 -1.37 3.17 12.22
CA SER A 229 -1.88 1.85 11.88
C SER A 229 -1.45 0.76 12.86
N THR A 230 -1.96 -0.45 12.67
CA THR A 230 -1.68 -1.67 13.45
C THR A 230 -0.22 -2.10 13.34
N VAL A 231 0.36 -2.62 14.41
CA VAL A 231 1.66 -3.30 14.44
C VAL A 231 1.56 -4.59 15.29
N PRO A 232 2.53 -5.52 15.21
CA PRO A 232 2.42 -6.81 15.89
C PRO A 232 2.19 -6.71 17.40
N ASN A 233 1.61 -7.76 17.96
CA ASN A 233 1.23 -7.89 19.37
C ASN A 233 0.04 -6.99 19.76
N ASN A 234 -0.96 -6.88 18.87
CA ASN A 234 -2.13 -6.00 19.07
C ASN A 234 -1.76 -4.52 19.33
N GLY A 235 -0.63 -4.07 18.79
CA GLY A 235 -0.13 -2.71 18.98
C GLY A 235 -0.52 -1.76 17.85
N TYR A 236 -0.21 -0.48 18.04
CA TYR A 236 -0.39 0.55 17.02
C TYR A 236 0.86 1.43 16.94
N ALA A 237 1.13 2.00 15.78
CA ALA A 237 2.24 2.92 15.58
C ALA A 237 1.89 4.00 14.55
N ILE A 238 2.54 5.16 14.70
CA ILE A 238 2.60 6.20 13.68
C ILE A 238 3.80 5.88 12.78
N MET A 239 3.59 5.87 11.47
CA MET A 239 4.69 5.76 10.50
C MET A 239 4.61 6.81 9.40
N SER A 240 5.79 7.20 8.90
CA SER A 240 5.95 8.17 7.80
C SER A 240 6.82 7.59 6.70
N GLY A 241 6.30 7.58 5.47
CA GLY A 241 6.96 7.09 4.26
C GLY A 241 5.96 6.88 3.12
N THR A 242 6.46 6.80 1.87
CA THR A 242 5.63 6.39 0.72
C THR A 242 5.06 4.97 0.89
N SER A 243 5.67 4.18 1.77
CA SER A 243 5.14 2.90 2.23
C SER A 243 3.76 2.99 2.88
N MET A 244 3.37 4.15 3.45
CA MET A 244 2.07 4.39 4.07
C MET A 244 1.09 5.06 3.10
N SER A 245 1.58 5.80 2.09
CA SER A 245 0.72 6.35 1.03
C SER A 245 0.21 5.29 0.07
N ASN A 246 1.05 4.31 -0.24
CA ASN A 246 0.72 3.19 -1.10
C ASN A 246 -0.51 2.38 -0.62
N PRO A 247 -0.59 1.90 0.64
CA PRO A 247 -1.77 1.18 1.13
C PRO A 247 -3.04 2.03 1.19
N PHE A 248 -2.95 3.35 1.43
CA PHE A 248 -4.12 4.23 1.35
C PHE A 248 -4.74 4.22 -0.06
N ALA A 249 -3.91 4.33 -1.10
CA ALA A 249 -4.35 4.27 -2.49
C ALA A 249 -4.99 2.92 -2.83
N VAL A 250 -4.40 1.82 -2.36
CA VAL A 250 -4.94 0.46 -2.53
C VAL A 250 -6.28 0.28 -1.80
N GLY A 251 -6.43 0.87 -0.62
CA GLY A 251 -7.71 0.93 0.08
C GLY A 251 -8.78 1.67 -0.73
N CYS A 252 -8.45 2.83 -1.31
CA CYS A 252 -9.36 3.56 -2.20
C CYS A 252 -9.75 2.73 -3.43
N ALA A 253 -8.80 2.01 -4.03
CA ALA A 253 -9.07 1.10 -5.15
C ALA A 253 -9.96 -0.08 -4.74
N SER A 254 -9.84 -0.55 -3.51
CA SER A 254 -10.68 -1.61 -2.95
C SER A 254 -12.12 -1.16 -2.70
N LEU A 255 -12.32 0.07 -2.21
CA LEU A 255 -13.64 0.69 -2.14
C LEU A 255 -14.27 0.78 -3.54
N LEU A 256 -13.54 1.33 -4.51
CA LEU A 256 -14.00 1.48 -5.90
C LEU A 256 -14.39 0.12 -6.53
N LEU A 257 -13.53 -0.89 -6.40
CA LEU A 257 -13.82 -2.22 -6.95
C LEU A 257 -15.04 -2.86 -6.28
N SER A 258 -15.13 -2.81 -4.95
CA SER A 258 -16.30 -3.37 -4.24
C SER A 258 -17.61 -2.66 -4.60
N HIS A 259 -17.58 -1.33 -4.81
CA HIS A 259 -18.72 -0.59 -5.33
C HIS A 259 -19.11 -1.06 -6.74
N ASN A 260 -18.13 -1.25 -7.62
CA ASN A 260 -18.36 -1.66 -9.00
C ASN A 260 -18.78 -3.13 -9.16
N ILE A 261 -18.35 -4.03 -8.27
CA ILE A 261 -18.86 -5.41 -8.22
C ILE A 261 -20.39 -5.40 -8.03
N ASN A 262 -20.90 -4.53 -7.17
CA ASN A 262 -22.34 -4.36 -6.96
C ASN A 262 -23.05 -3.83 -8.23
N ASN A 263 -22.32 -3.04 -9.05
CA ASN A 263 -22.83 -2.42 -10.27
C ASN A 263 -22.49 -3.19 -11.58
N LYS A 264 -21.79 -4.33 -11.50
CA LYS A 264 -21.36 -5.18 -12.63
C LYS A 264 -20.42 -4.50 -13.65
N THR A 265 -19.66 -3.49 -13.25
CA THR A 265 -18.62 -2.87 -14.08
C THR A 265 -17.28 -3.58 -13.86
N LYS A 266 -16.62 -4.00 -14.94
CA LYS A 266 -15.31 -4.67 -14.86
C LYS A 266 -14.19 -3.63 -14.88
N LEU A 267 -13.47 -3.50 -13.77
CA LEU A 267 -12.15 -2.85 -13.71
C LEU A 267 -11.10 -3.97 -13.65
N ALA A 268 -10.11 -3.95 -14.53
CA ALA A 268 -9.15 -5.05 -14.62
C ALA A 268 -7.71 -4.62 -14.94
N THR A 269 -7.48 -3.37 -15.31
CA THR A 269 -6.17 -2.86 -15.71
C THR A 269 -5.77 -1.67 -14.87
N SER A 270 -4.46 -1.41 -14.74
CA SER A 270 -3.95 -0.19 -14.11
C SER A 270 -4.55 1.07 -14.73
N ASP A 271 -4.73 1.08 -16.05
CA ASP A 271 -5.30 2.21 -16.79
C ASP A 271 -6.75 2.50 -16.38
N ASP A 272 -7.57 1.47 -16.15
CA ASP A 272 -8.95 1.66 -15.67
C ASP A 272 -8.99 2.45 -14.35
N TYR A 273 -8.12 2.10 -13.39
CA TYR A 273 -8.03 2.77 -12.10
C TYR A 273 -7.42 4.16 -12.24
N ILE A 274 -6.34 4.30 -13.02
CA ILE A 274 -5.70 5.58 -13.29
C ILE A 274 -6.71 6.57 -13.89
N ASP A 275 -7.47 6.16 -14.91
CA ASP A 275 -8.43 7.05 -15.58
C ASP A 275 -9.62 7.42 -14.71
N ILE A 276 -10.01 6.58 -13.76
CA ILE A 276 -11.03 6.93 -12.76
C ILE A 276 -10.46 7.91 -11.74
N PHE A 277 -9.32 7.61 -11.13
CA PHE A 277 -8.71 8.46 -10.11
C PHE A 277 -8.31 9.84 -10.65
N LYS A 278 -7.86 9.92 -11.91
CA LYS A 278 -7.56 11.19 -12.61
C LYS A 278 -8.74 12.15 -12.68
N LYS A 279 -9.99 11.67 -12.66
CA LYS A 279 -11.17 12.55 -12.79
C LYS A 279 -11.41 13.39 -11.54
N LEU A 280 -11.05 12.87 -10.37
CA LEU A 280 -11.24 13.54 -9.07
C LEU A 280 -9.93 13.93 -8.40
N SER A 281 -8.78 13.69 -9.05
CA SER A 281 -7.50 14.08 -8.50
C SER A 281 -7.40 15.60 -8.37
N LYS A 282 -6.69 16.05 -7.34
CA LYS A 282 -6.46 17.48 -7.11
C LYS A 282 -4.98 17.79 -7.20
N HIS A 283 -4.63 18.84 -7.91
CA HIS A 283 -3.27 19.34 -7.95
C HIS A 283 -2.82 19.83 -6.58
N LEU A 284 -1.51 19.78 -6.33
CA LEU A 284 -0.90 20.42 -5.16
C LEU A 284 -1.13 21.93 -5.21
N SER A 285 -1.16 22.54 -4.03
CA SER A 285 -1.28 24.00 -3.90
C SER A 285 0.04 24.74 -4.12
N ASP A 286 1.19 24.08 -3.89
CA ASP A 286 2.51 24.69 -3.99
C ASP A 286 2.95 24.81 -5.47
N PRO A 287 3.15 26.04 -6.01
CA PRO A 287 3.59 26.25 -7.39
C PRO A 287 4.94 25.62 -7.74
N LYS A 288 5.75 25.26 -6.73
CA LYS A 288 6.99 24.49 -6.94
C LYS A 288 6.69 23.14 -7.60
N TYR A 289 5.57 22.51 -7.26
CA TYR A 289 5.23 21.15 -7.71
C TYR A 289 3.95 21.09 -8.55
N ALA A 290 3.01 22.02 -8.33
CA ALA A 290 1.72 22.03 -9.00
C ALA A 290 1.86 22.05 -10.53
N GLY A 291 1.10 21.18 -11.19
CA GLY A 291 1.09 20.97 -12.64
C GLY A 291 2.31 20.24 -13.21
N LYS A 292 3.26 19.78 -12.37
CA LYS A 292 4.48 19.12 -12.83
C LYS A 292 4.41 17.62 -12.58
N LYS A 293 4.30 16.85 -13.67
CA LYS A 293 4.12 15.39 -13.67
C LYS A 293 5.14 14.68 -12.75
N GLU A 294 6.42 15.06 -12.83
CA GLU A 294 7.48 14.49 -12.01
C GLU A 294 7.29 14.60 -10.48
N TYR A 295 6.54 15.59 -9.97
CA TYR A 295 6.37 15.84 -8.52
C TYR A 295 5.02 15.42 -7.97
N GLU A 296 3.96 15.54 -8.75
CA GLU A 296 2.59 15.24 -8.29
C GLU A 296 1.87 14.17 -9.09
N GLY A 297 2.47 13.65 -10.15
CA GLY A 297 1.81 12.70 -11.03
C GLY A 297 0.60 13.33 -11.70
N TYR A 298 -0.57 12.72 -11.51
CA TYR A 298 -1.88 13.24 -11.87
C TYR A 298 -2.55 14.04 -10.74
N GLY A 299 -1.87 14.22 -9.60
CA GLY A 299 -2.33 14.91 -8.41
C GLY A 299 -2.53 13.98 -7.21
N ILE A 300 -3.15 14.54 -6.17
CA ILE A 300 -3.57 13.81 -4.98
C ILE A 300 -4.73 12.89 -5.33
N LEU A 301 -4.59 11.59 -5.05
CA LEU A 301 -5.63 10.59 -5.25
C LEU A 301 -6.77 10.84 -4.27
N TYR A 302 -7.97 11.04 -4.81
CA TYR A 302 -9.20 11.00 -4.03
C TYR A 302 -9.95 9.70 -4.32
N PRO A 303 -10.57 9.09 -3.30
CA PRO A 303 -11.45 7.95 -3.50
C PRO A 303 -12.63 8.34 -4.41
N VAL A 304 -13.05 7.40 -5.25
CA VAL A 304 -14.18 7.56 -6.19
C VAL A 304 -15.09 6.36 -5.99
N ILE A 305 -16.35 6.61 -5.61
CA ILE A 305 -17.44 5.63 -5.60
C ILE A 305 -18.76 6.32 -5.89
#